data_AF-A0A939E0S7-F1
#
_entry.id   AF-A0A939E0S7-F1
#
_cell.length_a   1.000
_cell.length_b   1.000
_cell.length_c   1.000
_cell.angle_alpha   90.00
_cell.angle_beta   90.00
_cell.angle_gamma   90.00
#
_symmetry.space_group_name_H-M   'P 1'
#
loop_
_entity.id
_entity.type
_entity.pdbx_description
1 polymer ?
#
loop_
_entity_poly.entity_id
_entity_poly.type
_entity_poly.pdbx_seq_one_letter_code
_entity_poly.pdbx_strand_id
1 'polypeptide(L)'
;MESNIVLLALKFALLALVWLFVLAAVVGMGKSFSFAPTTGGGGGRSKKQPTEMVVLTGPHAGTNHQLSAEGTQTVIIGRDRDCQVSLPQDGFISQQHLQLTREASGRWSARDLNSQNGTIIYPAPGQTLAGSRPVTAGTEFLIGESLVRLT
;
A
#
# COMPACT_ATOMS: atom_id res chain seq x y z
N MET A 1 -21.85 -5.47 52.66
CA MET A 1 -22.32 -5.14 51.29
C MET A 1 -21.32 -4.27 50.53
N GLU A 2 -20.54 -3.41 51.19
CA GLU A 2 -19.50 -2.56 50.60
C GLU A 2 -18.40 -3.31 49.81
N SER A 3 -17.90 -4.45 50.31
CA SER A 3 -16.71 -5.14 49.75
C SER A 3 -16.90 -5.65 48.32
N ASN A 4 -18.13 -6.02 47.93
CA ASN A 4 -18.44 -6.49 46.58
C ASN A 4 -18.42 -5.35 45.56
N ILE A 5 -18.85 -4.15 45.97
CA ILE A 5 -18.87 -2.95 45.12
C ILE A 5 -17.42 -2.51 44.85
N VAL A 6 -16.56 -2.53 45.86
CA VAL A 6 -15.14 -2.19 45.72
C VAL A 6 -14.43 -3.15 44.76
N LEU A 7 -14.65 -4.47 44.90
CA LEU A 7 -14.06 -5.46 43.98
C LEU A 7 -14.62 -5.36 42.56
N LEU A 8 -15.91 -5.04 42.41
CA LEU A 8 -16.52 -4.82 41.11
C LEU A 8 -15.94 -3.58 40.42
N ALA A 9 -15.84 -2.46 41.15
CA ALA A 9 -15.25 -1.21 40.65
C ALA A 9 -13.78 -1.40 40.26
N LEU A 10 -12.99 -2.11 41.09
CA LEU A 10 -11.59 -2.40 40.79
C LEU A 10 -11.44 -3.28 39.54
N LYS A 11 -12.29 -4.29 39.36
CA LYS A 11 -12.30 -5.13 38.15
C LYS A 11 -12.60 -4.32 36.88
N PHE A 12 -13.62 -3.45 36.92
CA PHE A 12 -13.95 -2.60 35.78
C PHE A 12 -12.86 -1.56 35.49
N ALA A 13 -12.23 -0.99 36.52
CA ALA A 13 -11.11 -0.07 36.36
C ALA A 13 -9.90 -0.76 35.72
N LEU A 14 -9.54 -1.97 36.18
CA LEU A 14 -8.47 -2.78 35.58
C LEU A 14 -8.80 -3.15 34.13
N LEU A 15 -10.04 -3.55 33.84
CA LEU A 15 -10.46 -3.90 32.49
C LEU A 15 -10.39 -2.69 31.54
N ALA A 16 -10.83 -1.52 32.00
CA ALA A 16 -10.74 -0.28 31.24
C ALA A 16 -9.28 0.12 30.97
N LEU A 17 -8.39 -0.04 31.95
CA LEU A 17 -6.95 0.26 31.80
C LEU A 17 -6.29 -0.67 30.78
N VAL A 18 -6.59 -1.97 30.84
CA VAL A 18 -6.09 -2.95 29.86
C VAL A 18 -6.61 -2.62 28.46
N TRP A 19 -7.90 -2.30 28.31
CA TRP A 19 -8.46 -1.90 27.02
C TRP A 19 -7.86 -0.61 26.48
N LEU A 20 -7.59 0.38 27.33
CA LEU A 20 -6.91 1.61 26.95
C LEU A 20 -5.47 1.32 26.48
N PHE A 21 -4.76 0.43 27.18
CA PHE A 21 -3.42 0.00 26.78
C PHE A 21 -3.42 -0.73 25.43
N VAL A 22 -4.37 -1.66 25.22
CA VAL A 22 -4.52 -2.36 23.94
C VAL A 22 -4.84 -1.38 22.81
N LEU A 23 -5.76 -0.44 23.04
CA LEU A 23 -6.12 0.59 22.06
C LEU A 23 -4.93 1.52 21.76
N ALA A 24 -4.16 1.93 22.77
CA ALA A 24 -2.95 2.70 22.60
C ALA A 24 -1.87 1.93 21.82
N ALA A 25 -1.72 0.63 22.04
CA ALA A 25 -0.79 -0.23 21.30
C ALA A 25 -1.18 -0.36 19.82
N VAL A 26 -2.48 -0.54 19.54
CA VAL A 26 -3.01 -0.63 18.16
C VAL A 26 -2.86 0.71 17.43
N VAL A 27 -3.17 1.84 18.08
CA VAL A 27 -3.05 3.18 17.49
C VAL A 27 -1.58 3.60 17.32
N GLY A 28 -0.69 3.15 18.21
CA GLY A 28 0.75 3.40 18.13
C GLY A 28 1.43 2.71 16.94
N MET A 29 0.95 1.53 16.54
CA MET A 29 1.54 0.76 15.43
C MET A 29 1.29 1.38 14.05
N GLY A 30 0.21 2.16 13.89
CA GLY A 30 -0.14 2.80 12.62
C GLY A 30 0.72 4.02 12.23
N LYS A 31 1.64 4.47 13.10
CA LYS A 31 2.43 5.71 12.89
C LYS A 31 3.89 5.48 12.51
N SER A 32 4.33 4.22 12.40
CA SER A 32 5.74 3.86 12.14
C SER A 32 6.03 3.37 10.72
N PHE A 33 5.18 3.71 9.74
CA PHE A 33 5.51 3.62 8.31
C PHE A 33 5.70 5.02 7.72
N SER A 34 6.50 5.85 8.40
CA SER A 34 7.03 7.06 7.79
C SER A 34 8.26 6.67 6.99
N PHE A 35 8.05 6.28 5.73
CA PHE A 35 9.14 6.14 4.78
C PHE A 35 9.79 7.52 4.63
N ALA A 36 11.06 7.61 5.01
CA ALA A 36 11.86 8.79 4.72
C ALA A 36 11.89 8.95 3.19
N PRO A 37 11.45 10.07 2.61
CA PRO A 37 11.74 10.35 1.22
C PRO A 37 13.27 10.38 1.12
N THR A 38 13.84 9.51 0.29
CA THR A 38 15.23 9.64 -0.14
C THR A 38 15.33 10.97 -0.88
N THR A 39 15.67 12.01 -0.13
CA THR A 39 16.00 13.34 -0.63
C THR A 39 17.39 13.27 -1.24
N GLY A 40 17.45 12.66 -2.42
CA GLY A 40 18.59 12.77 -3.32
C GLY A 40 18.29 13.83 -4.38
N GLY A 41 18.90 15.01 -4.23
CA GLY A 41 19.32 15.88 -5.33
C GLY A 41 18.24 16.66 -6.08
N GLY A 42 18.36 17.99 -6.06
CA GLY A 42 17.51 18.92 -6.79
C GLY A 42 17.60 18.83 -8.32
N GLY A 43 16.66 19.53 -8.97
CA GLY A 43 16.62 19.71 -10.42
C GLY A 43 15.20 19.54 -10.96
N GLY A 44 14.67 20.56 -11.63
CA GLY A 44 13.28 20.67 -12.08
C GLY A 44 12.71 19.39 -12.69
N ARG A 45 11.56 18.93 -12.17
CA ARG A 45 10.85 17.76 -12.68
C ARG A 45 10.12 18.12 -13.98
N SER A 46 10.78 17.85 -15.10
CA SER A 46 10.13 17.13 -16.20
C SER A 46 9.39 15.95 -15.55
N LYS A 47 8.08 15.80 -15.79
CA LYS A 47 7.28 14.66 -15.29
C LYS A 47 7.89 13.36 -15.85
N LYS A 48 8.87 12.78 -15.16
CA LYS A 48 9.53 11.53 -15.55
C LYS A 48 8.47 10.44 -15.60
N GLN A 49 8.38 9.76 -16.74
CA GLN A 49 7.50 8.62 -16.89
C GLN A 49 8.10 7.43 -16.13
N PRO A 50 7.29 6.69 -15.36
CA PRO A 50 7.68 5.41 -14.80
C PRO A 50 8.33 4.52 -15.87
N THR A 51 9.54 4.06 -15.62
CA THR A 51 10.29 3.13 -16.48
C THR A 51 10.47 1.78 -15.78
N GLU A 52 10.39 1.75 -14.46
CA GLU A 52 10.52 0.53 -13.69
C GLU A 52 9.52 0.51 -12.53
N MET A 53 9.13 -0.70 -12.14
CA MET A 53 8.32 -0.97 -10.98
C MET A 53 9.12 -1.84 -10.03
N VAL A 54 9.31 -1.38 -8.80
CA VAL A 54 10.11 -2.08 -7.79
C VAL A 54 9.22 -2.44 -6.61
N VAL A 55 9.24 -3.72 -6.22
CA VAL A 55 8.62 -4.18 -4.99
C VAL A 55 9.57 -3.87 -3.85
N LEU A 56 9.20 -2.93 -2.98
CA LEU A 56 10.04 -2.47 -1.86
C LEU A 56 9.91 -3.37 -0.63
N THR A 57 8.72 -3.91 -0.38
CA THR A 57 8.39 -4.66 0.82
C THR A 57 7.51 -5.86 0.47
N GLY A 58 7.57 -6.91 1.28
CA GLY A 58 6.81 -8.14 1.13
C GLY A 58 7.70 -9.35 0.82
N PRO A 59 7.11 -10.55 0.66
CA PRO A 59 7.86 -11.78 0.36
C PRO A 59 8.69 -11.71 -0.94
N HIS A 60 8.34 -10.76 -1.81
CA HIS A 60 8.99 -10.53 -3.11
C HIS A 60 9.74 -9.19 -3.17
N ALA A 61 10.10 -8.62 -2.02
CA ALA A 61 10.91 -7.40 -1.95
C ALA A 61 12.21 -7.53 -2.75
N GLY A 62 12.56 -6.50 -3.51
CA GLY A 62 13.69 -6.46 -4.43
C GLY A 62 13.37 -6.93 -5.86
N THR A 63 12.16 -7.44 -6.12
CA THR A 63 11.74 -7.77 -7.48
C THR A 63 11.52 -6.48 -8.27
N ASN A 64 12.16 -6.39 -9.44
CA ASN A 64 11.96 -5.31 -10.38
C ASN A 64 11.28 -5.78 -11.67
N HIS A 65 10.36 -4.96 -12.16
CA HIS A 65 9.68 -5.17 -13.43
C HIS A 65 9.90 -3.95 -14.31
N GLN A 66 10.51 -4.19 -15.47
CA GLN A 66 10.70 -3.14 -16.47
C GLN A 66 9.34 -2.81 -17.10
N LEU A 67 9.02 -1.52 -17.13
CA LEU A 67 7.85 -0.99 -17.81
C LEU A 67 8.32 -0.45 -19.16
N SER A 68 7.67 -0.85 -20.26
CA SER A 68 8.09 -0.36 -21.57
C SER A 68 7.83 1.15 -21.65
N ALA A 69 8.84 1.89 -22.11
CA ALA A 69 8.76 3.34 -22.28
C ALA A 69 7.91 3.76 -23.49
N GLU A 70 7.47 2.80 -24.32
CA GLU A 70 6.90 3.03 -25.64
C GLU A 70 5.54 2.33 -25.77
N GLY A 71 4.58 3.00 -26.44
CA GLY A 71 3.27 2.42 -26.76
C GLY A 71 2.23 2.37 -25.62
N THR A 72 1.09 1.74 -25.90
CA THR A 72 0.04 1.47 -24.90
C THR A 72 0.37 0.15 -24.21
N GLN A 73 0.45 0.15 -22.88
CA GLN A 73 0.77 -1.05 -22.10
C GLN A 73 -0.19 -1.18 -20.93
N THR A 74 -0.60 -2.41 -20.64
CA THR A 74 -1.33 -2.77 -19.42
C THR A 74 -0.52 -3.79 -18.63
N VAL A 75 -0.30 -3.51 -17.36
CA VAL A 75 0.40 -4.37 -16.40
C VAL A 75 -0.57 -4.70 -15.29
N ILE A 76 -0.84 -5.99 -15.11
CA ILE A 76 -1.68 -6.47 -14.03
C ILE A 76 -0.77 -7.02 -12.92
N ILE A 77 -1.04 -6.58 -11.71
CA ILE A 77 -0.39 -7.01 -10.48
C ILE A 77 -1.41 -7.77 -9.64
N GLY A 78 -1.01 -8.94 -9.17
CA GLY A 78 -1.90 -9.79 -8.40
C GLY A 78 -1.22 -11.08 -7.93
N ARG A 79 -1.99 -11.92 -7.27
CA ARG A 79 -1.52 -13.21 -6.75
C ARG A 79 -1.46 -14.30 -7.82
N ASP A 80 -2.22 -14.13 -8.89
CA ASP A 80 -2.31 -15.10 -9.97
C ASP A 80 -1.01 -15.18 -10.78
N ARG A 81 -0.70 -16.36 -11.34
CA ARG A 81 0.51 -16.58 -12.15
C ARG A 81 0.43 -15.91 -13.52
N ASP A 82 -0.79 -15.64 -13.99
CA ASP A 82 -1.03 -14.96 -15.26
C ASP A 82 -0.87 -13.43 -15.17
N CYS A 83 -0.64 -12.90 -13.95
CA CYS A 83 -0.30 -11.49 -13.76
C CYS A 83 1.14 -11.21 -14.20
N GLN A 84 1.38 -10.07 -14.86
CA GLN A 84 2.74 -9.64 -15.23
C GLN A 84 3.64 -9.49 -14.00
N VAL A 85 3.05 -9.04 -12.89
CA VAL A 85 3.68 -9.02 -11.57
C VAL A 85 2.90 -9.97 -10.68
N SER A 86 3.39 -11.21 -10.58
CA SER A 86 2.77 -12.26 -9.77
C SER A 86 3.40 -12.28 -8.37
N LEU A 87 2.56 -12.10 -7.34
CA LEU A 87 2.93 -12.11 -5.93
C LEU A 87 2.19 -13.25 -5.20
N PRO A 88 2.50 -14.53 -5.50
CA PRO A 88 1.70 -15.67 -5.07
C PRO A 88 1.75 -15.92 -3.55
N GLN A 89 2.80 -15.46 -2.86
CA GLN A 89 3.03 -15.73 -1.44
C GLN A 89 2.22 -14.81 -0.50
N ASP A 90 1.66 -13.71 -1.01
CA ASP A 90 0.90 -12.74 -0.22
C ASP A 90 -0.59 -13.10 -0.27
N GLY A 91 -1.10 -13.67 0.82
CA GLY A 91 -2.51 -14.08 0.95
C GLY A 91 -3.50 -12.92 1.00
N PHE A 92 -3.04 -11.69 1.24
CA PHE A 92 -3.86 -10.49 1.25
C PHE A 92 -4.00 -9.88 -0.15
N ILE A 93 -3.28 -10.39 -1.15
CA ILE A 93 -3.37 -9.95 -2.54
C ILE A 93 -4.43 -10.79 -3.28
N SER A 94 -5.39 -10.12 -3.91
CA SER A 94 -6.38 -10.74 -4.79
C SER A 94 -5.72 -11.29 -6.07
N GLN A 95 -6.38 -12.25 -6.74
CA GLN A 95 -5.85 -12.89 -7.96
C GLN A 95 -5.41 -11.84 -9.00
N GLN A 96 -6.26 -10.85 -9.23
CA GLN A 96 -5.96 -9.61 -9.92
C GLN A 96 -6.27 -8.47 -8.95
N HIS A 97 -5.28 -7.67 -8.58
CA HIS A 97 -5.42 -6.68 -7.50
C HIS A 97 -5.35 -5.26 -8.06
N LEU A 98 -4.29 -4.96 -8.81
CA LEU A 98 -4.00 -3.63 -9.32
C LEU A 98 -3.68 -3.71 -10.80
N GLN A 99 -4.24 -2.81 -11.59
CA GLN A 99 -3.91 -2.64 -13.00
C GLN A 99 -3.22 -1.29 -13.20
N LEU A 100 -2.05 -1.31 -13.82
CA LEU A 100 -1.39 -0.13 -14.35
C LEU A 100 -1.58 -0.08 -15.86
N THR A 101 -2.08 1.04 -16.38
CA THR A 101 -2.25 1.26 -17.80
C THR A 101 -1.51 2.52 -18.23
N ARG A 102 -0.60 2.37 -19.20
CA ARG A 102 0.02 3.46 -19.94
C ARG A 102 -0.85 3.80 -21.15
N GLU A 103 -1.33 5.03 -21.20
CA GLU A 103 -2.03 5.57 -22.37
C GLU A 103 -1.05 5.86 -23.51
N ALA A 104 -1.56 5.97 -24.74
CA ALA A 104 -0.78 6.42 -25.90
C ALA A 104 -0.15 7.82 -25.70
N SER A 105 -0.73 8.64 -24.82
CA SER A 105 -0.19 9.93 -24.39
C SER A 105 1.08 9.83 -23.53
N GLY A 106 1.48 8.62 -23.13
CA GLY A 106 2.58 8.34 -22.20
C GLY A 106 2.24 8.55 -20.74
N ARG A 107 0.97 8.86 -20.41
CA ARG A 107 0.50 8.96 -19.03
C ARG A 107 0.22 7.58 -18.47
N TRP A 108 0.68 7.35 -17.25
CA TRP A 108 0.33 6.16 -16.49
C TRP A 108 -0.91 6.41 -15.64
N SER A 109 -1.74 5.38 -15.54
CA SER A 109 -2.91 5.35 -14.68
C SER A 109 -2.91 4.04 -13.90
N ALA A 110 -3.29 4.11 -12.63
CA ALA A 110 -3.49 2.97 -11.78
C ALA A 110 -4.98 2.78 -11.51
N ARG A 111 -5.45 1.54 -11.54
CA ARG A 111 -6.83 1.16 -11.26
C ARG A 111 -6.85 -0.06 -10.37
N ASP A 112 -7.54 0.03 -9.23
CA ASP A 112 -7.83 -1.14 -8.41
C ASP A 112 -8.87 -2.04 -9.11
N LEU A 113 -8.61 -3.34 -9.18
CA LEU A 113 -9.46 -4.34 -9.82
C LEU A 113 -10.47 -4.95 -8.85
N ASN A 114 -11.08 -4.11 -8.01
CA ASN A 114 -12.01 -4.52 -6.97
C ASN A 114 -11.38 -5.56 -6.03
N SER A 115 -10.18 -5.23 -5.54
CA SER A 115 -9.46 -6.07 -4.61
C SER A 115 -10.19 -6.16 -3.26
N GLN A 116 -10.05 -7.28 -2.55
CA GLN A 116 -10.76 -7.48 -1.27
C GLN A 116 -10.29 -6.52 -0.16
N ASN A 117 -9.00 -6.23 -0.12
CA ASN A 117 -8.38 -5.38 0.91
C ASN A 117 -8.19 -3.93 0.46
N GLY A 118 -8.39 -3.65 -0.84
CA GLY A 118 -8.13 -2.35 -1.44
C GLY A 118 -6.65 -2.08 -1.71
N THR A 119 -6.39 -1.16 -2.62
CA THR A 119 -5.05 -0.59 -2.88
C THR A 119 -4.93 0.78 -2.21
N ILE A 120 -3.89 1.03 -1.42
CA ILE A 120 -3.59 2.36 -0.85
C ILE A 120 -2.51 3.05 -1.69
N ILE A 121 -2.71 4.32 -2.03
CA ILE A 121 -1.77 5.09 -2.87
C ILE A 121 -1.06 6.19 -2.07
N TYR A 122 0.27 6.21 -2.09
CA TYR A 122 1.08 7.25 -1.45
C TYR A 122 1.50 8.33 -2.46
N PRO A 123 1.59 9.62 -2.03
CA PRO A 123 1.56 10.11 -0.64
C PRO A 123 0.16 10.42 -0.09
N ALA A 124 -0.94 10.03 -0.74
CA ALA A 124 -2.30 10.33 -0.27
C ALA A 124 -2.67 9.45 0.95
N PRO A 125 -2.50 9.93 2.20
CA PRO A 125 -2.53 9.05 3.36
C PRO A 125 -3.97 8.58 3.61
N GLY A 126 -4.16 7.27 3.74
CA GLY A 126 -5.45 6.67 4.10
C GLY A 126 -6.52 6.70 3.00
N GLN A 127 -6.18 7.06 1.76
CA GLN A 127 -7.10 6.97 0.64
C GLN A 127 -6.85 5.73 -0.20
N THR A 128 -7.86 4.88 -0.31
CA THR A 128 -7.84 3.76 -1.25
C THR A 128 -7.98 4.26 -2.69
N LEU A 129 -7.41 3.52 -3.62
CA LEU A 129 -7.49 3.77 -5.04
C LEU A 129 -8.91 3.47 -5.54
N ALA A 130 -9.77 4.48 -5.54
CA ALA A 130 -11.10 4.39 -6.14
C ALA A 130 -11.03 4.69 -7.64
N GLY A 131 -11.30 3.68 -8.47
CA GLY A 131 -11.32 3.81 -9.92
C GLY A 131 -9.93 4.02 -10.54
N SER A 132 -9.89 4.67 -11.71
CA SER A 132 -8.66 4.92 -12.46
C SER A 132 -8.07 6.27 -12.06
N ARG A 133 -6.87 6.30 -11.46
CA ARG A 133 -6.17 7.53 -11.10
C ARG A 133 -4.86 7.68 -11.89
N PRO A 134 -4.51 8.89 -12.35
CA PRO A 134 -3.23 9.13 -12.98
C PRO A 134 -2.09 9.03 -11.96
N VAL A 135 -0.98 8.40 -12.36
CA VAL A 135 0.19 8.15 -11.51
C VAL A 135 1.48 8.51 -12.23
N THR A 136 2.53 8.84 -11.47
CA THR A 136 3.82 9.29 -12.00
C THR A 136 4.98 8.55 -11.34
N ALA A 137 6.20 8.71 -11.87
CA ALA A 137 7.38 8.19 -11.20
C ALA A 137 7.49 8.74 -9.77
N GLY A 138 7.83 7.87 -8.82
CA GLY A 138 7.83 8.10 -7.39
C GLY A 138 6.50 7.81 -6.68
N THR A 139 5.44 7.41 -7.41
CA THR A 139 4.18 6.97 -6.78
C THR A 139 4.36 5.57 -6.20
N GLU A 140 3.76 5.33 -5.04
CA GLU A 140 3.83 4.05 -4.35
C GLU A 140 2.42 3.53 -4.08
N PHE A 141 2.29 2.20 -4.11
CA PHE A 141 1.05 1.49 -3.87
C PHE A 141 1.30 0.42 -2.83
N LEU A 142 0.50 0.44 -1.77
CA LEU A 142 0.44 -0.66 -0.82
C LEU A 142 -0.73 -1.55 -1.23
N ILE A 143 -0.40 -2.80 -1.54
CA ILE A 143 -1.33 -3.84 -1.99
C ILE A 143 -1.16 -5.05 -1.06
N GLY A 144 -2.19 -5.36 -0.26
CA GLY A 144 -2.04 -6.35 0.81
C GLY A 144 -0.93 -5.92 1.79
N GLU A 145 0.12 -6.73 1.92
CA GLU A 145 1.30 -6.42 2.75
C GLU A 145 2.50 -5.92 1.93
N SER A 146 2.37 -5.93 0.59
CA SER A 146 3.45 -5.62 -0.32
C SER A 146 3.40 -4.15 -0.76
N LEU A 147 4.55 -3.45 -0.66
CA LEU A 147 4.69 -2.07 -1.11
C LEU A 147 5.38 -2.05 -2.46
N VAL A 148 4.77 -1.40 -3.44
CA VAL A 148 5.29 -1.31 -4.80
C VAL A 148 5.47 0.15 -5.21
N ARG A 149 6.64 0.50 -5.73
CA ARG A 149 6.97 1.86 -6.16
C ARG A 149 7.24 1.89 -7.66
N LEU A 150 6.77 2.96 -8.31
CA LEU A 150 7.12 3.29 -9.69
C LEU A 150 8.36 4.20 -9.69
N THR A 151 9.36 3.90 -10.52
CA THR A 151 10.62 4.65 -10.65
C THR A 151 10.78 5.28 -12.03
#